data_AF-A0A940C4T8-F1
#
_entry.id   AF-A0A940C4T8-F1
#
_cell.length_a   1.000
_cell.length_b   1.000
_cell.length_c   1.000
_cell.angle_alpha   90.00
_cell.angle_beta   90.00
_cell.angle_gamma   90.00
#
_symmetry.space_group_name_H-M   'P 1'
#
loop_
_entity.id
_entity.type
_entity.pdbx_description
1 polymer ?
#
loop_
_entity_poly.entity_id
_entity_poly.type
_entity_poly.pdbx_seq_one_letter_code
_entity_poly.pdbx_strand_id
1 'polypeptide(L)'
;MKKIGLLVNPIAGMGGSVGLKGTDGRAEEAARRGAAKRAPLRAEAALRPLRPLREDLQVLCAARDMGADEAGAQGFQTITVYEPASPTTSADTIAAARAIEAAGAELLLFAGGDGTARDLVAAGVTVP
;
A
#
# COMPACT_ATOMS: atom_id res chain seq x y z
N MET A 1 -5.34 -18.48 11.78
CA MET A 1 -5.24 -17.59 10.60
C MET A 1 -4.17 -16.57 10.91
N LYS A 2 -3.12 -16.49 10.08
CA LYS A 2 -2.01 -15.54 10.28
C LYS A 2 -2.40 -14.17 9.75
N LYS A 3 -1.94 -13.11 10.40
CA LYS A 3 -2.26 -11.73 10.00
C LYS A 3 -1.07 -11.11 9.28
N ILE A 4 -1.28 -10.73 8.02
CA ILE A 4 -0.28 -9.97 7.26
C ILE A 4 -0.81 -8.57 7.00
N GLY A 5 0.05 -7.59 7.15
CA GLY A 5 -0.17 -6.21 6.75
C GLY A 5 0.07 -6.03 5.26
N LEU A 6 -0.77 -5.24 4.61
CA LEU A 6 -0.53 -4.74 3.26
C LEU A 6 -0.73 -3.23 3.22
N LEU A 7 0.30 -2.52 2.78
CA LEU A 7 0.26 -1.09 2.53
C LEU A 7 0.60 -0.78 1.07
N VAL A 8 -0.32 -0.14 0.36
CA VAL A 8 -0.08 0.33 -1.01
C VAL A 8 -0.10 1.86 -0.99
N ASN A 9 0.92 2.49 -1.56
CA ASN A 9 0.87 3.91 -1.86
C ASN A 9 0.41 4.09 -3.32
N PRO A 10 -0.86 4.48 -3.58
CA PRO A 10 -1.46 4.38 -4.91
C PRO A 10 -0.80 5.27 -5.96
N ILE A 11 -0.17 6.37 -5.54
CA ILE A 11 0.49 7.33 -6.45
C ILE A 11 1.98 7.02 -6.64
N ALA A 12 2.54 6.07 -5.90
CA ALA A 12 3.96 5.76 -5.96
C ALA A 12 4.37 5.24 -7.35
N GLY A 13 5.54 5.71 -7.81
CA GLY A 13 6.13 5.34 -9.09
C GLY A 13 5.64 6.14 -10.30
N MET A 14 4.61 6.99 -10.17
CA MET A 14 4.11 7.81 -11.29
C MET A 14 5.12 8.90 -11.71
N GLY A 15 5.76 9.58 -10.75
CA GLY A 15 6.68 10.68 -11.04
C GLY A 15 7.91 10.24 -11.85
N GLY A 16 8.55 9.14 -11.44
CA GLY A 16 9.72 8.61 -12.13
C GLY A 16 9.44 8.19 -13.57
N SER A 17 8.24 7.63 -13.85
CA SER A 17 7.88 7.21 -15.22
C SER A 17 7.78 8.36 -16.23
N VAL A 18 7.66 9.61 -15.76
CA VAL A 18 7.53 10.79 -16.62
C VAL A 18 8.67 11.81 -16.40
N GLY A 19 9.80 11.35 -15.86
CA GLY A 19 11.01 12.17 -15.65
C GLY A 19 10.91 13.17 -14.49
N LEU A 20 9.98 12.99 -13.55
CA LEU A 20 9.87 13.80 -12.35
C LEU A 20 10.62 13.13 -11.18
N LYS A 21 11.19 13.94 -10.28
CA LYS A 21 11.75 13.47 -9.00
C LYS A 21 10.63 13.11 -8.02
N GLY A 22 9.87 12.05 -8.32
CA GLY A 22 8.74 11.60 -7.49
C GLY A 22 7.41 12.32 -7.78
N THR A 23 6.41 12.01 -6.96
CA THR A 23 5.02 12.51 -7.08
C THR A 23 4.62 13.54 -6.04
N ASP A 24 5.50 13.93 -5.13
CA ASP A 24 5.19 14.81 -4.01
C ASP A 24 4.64 16.16 -4.53
N GLY A 25 3.34 16.39 -4.35
CA GLY A 25 2.62 17.56 -4.91
C GLY A 25 2.50 17.59 -6.44
N ARG A 26 2.88 16.51 -7.13
CA ARG A 26 2.96 16.43 -8.61
C ARG A 26 2.24 15.22 -9.21
N ALA A 27 1.42 14.53 -8.42
CA ALA A 27 0.68 13.35 -8.88
C ALA A 27 -0.22 13.68 -10.09
N GLU A 28 -0.92 14.81 -10.06
CA GLU A 28 -1.74 15.28 -11.18
C GLU A 28 -0.91 15.58 -12.43
N GLU A 29 0.24 16.23 -12.27
CA GLU A 29 1.15 16.50 -13.39
C GLU A 29 1.73 15.21 -13.98
N ALA A 30 2.05 14.23 -13.14
CA ALA A 30 2.48 12.92 -13.59
C ALA A 30 1.36 12.21 -14.38
N ALA A 31 0.12 12.25 -13.88
CA ALA A 31 -1.03 11.69 -14.58
C ALA A 31 -1.28 12.36 -15.94
N ARG A 32 -1.20 13.69 -16.02
CA ARG A 32 -1.30 14.44 -17.29
C ARG A 32 -0.23 14.04 -18.31
N ARG A 33 0.94 13.64 -17.84
CA ARG A 33 2.04 13.12 -18.68
C ARG A 33 1.91 11.63 -19.01
N GLY A 34 0.79 11.00 -18.69
CA GLY A 34 0.51 9.59 -18.99
C GLY A 34 1.08 8.60 -17.98
N ALA A 35 1.47 9.04 -16.78
CA ALA A 35 1.95 8.13 -15.75
C ALA A 35 0.81 7.23 -15.23
N ALA A 36 1.04 5.92 -15.23
CA ALA A 36 0.13 4.94 -14.64
C ALA A 36 0.48 4.66 -13.17
N LYS A 37 -0.53 4.32 -12.36
CA LYS A 37 -0.34 3.83 -10.98
C LYS A 37 0.34 2.46 -11.01
N ARG A 38 1.62 2.37 -10.62
CA ARG A 38 2.41 1.12 -10.69
C ARG A 38 2.36 0.32 -9.40
N ALA A 39 2.18 0.97 -8.25
CA ALA A 39 2.18 0.30 -6.95
C ALA A 39 1.02 -0.70 -6.78
N PRO A 40 -0.24 -0.39 -7.13
CA PRO A 40 -1.34 -1.36 -7.10
C PRO A 40 -1.03 -2.65 -7.88
N LEU A 41 -0.56 -2.51 -9.12
CA LEU A 41 -0.20 -3.65 -9.99
C LEU A 41 0.92 -4.51 -9.39
N ARG A 42 1.89 -3.90 -8.70
CA ARG A 42 2.96 -4.62 -8.02
C ARG A 42 2.44 -5.36 -6.79
N ALA A 43 1.54 -4.76 -6.02
CA ALA A 43 0.91 -5.41 -4.88
C ALA A 43 0.14 -6.66 -5.31
N GLU A 44 -0.70 -6.54 -6.35
CA GLU A 44 -1.41 -7.69 -6.90
C GLU A 44 -0.47 -8.79 -7.42
N ALA A 45 0.61 -8.40 -8.12
CA ALA A 45 1.61 -9.34 -8.62
C ALA A 45 2.33 -10.09 -7.47
N ALA A 46 2.59 -9.42 -6.35
CA ALA A 46 3.21 -10.02 -5.16
C ALA A 46 2.25 -10.93 -4.40
N LEU A 47 0.95 -10.62 -4.38
CA LEU A 47 -0.08 -11.44 -3.73
C LEU A 47 -0.48 -12.67 -4.54
N ARG A 48 -0.37 -12.63 -5.87
CA ARG A 48 -0.81 -13.72 -6.76
C ARG A 48 -0.20 -15.09 -6.41
N PRO A 49 1.12 -15.23 -6.14
CA PRO A 49 1.71 -16.50 -5.72
C PRO A 49 1.21 -17.00 -4.36
N LEU A 50 0.66 -16.11 -3.52
CA LEU A 50 0.17 -16.42 -2.18
C LEU A 50 -1.29 -16.91 -2.17
N ARG A 51 -2.00 -16.85 -3.30
CA ARG A 51 -3.41 -17.29 -3.42
C ARG A 51 -3.69 -18.71 -2.90
N PRO A 52 -2.79 -19.70 -2.98
CA PRO A 52 -3.00 -21.01 -2.36
C PRO A 52 -3.15 -20.97 -0.83
N LEU A 53 -2.65 -19.91 -0.19
CA LEU A 53 -2.67 -19.70 1.27
C LEU A 53 -3.79 -18.75 1.73
N ARG A 54 -4.68 -18.31 0.83
CA ARG A 54 -5.68 -17.26 1.12
C ARG A 54 -6.63 -17.57 2.28
N GLU A 55 -6.93 -18.85 2.52
CA GLU A 55 -7.81 -19.27 3.63
C GLU A 55 -7.06 -19.26 4.97
N ASP A 56 -5.72 -19.31 4.95
CA ASP A 56 -4.86 -19.27 6.14
C ASP A 56 -4.39 -17.85 6.49
N LEU A 57 -4.58 -16.90 5.58
CA LEU A 57 -4.08 -15.52 5.68
C LEU A 57 -5.23 -14.51 5.79
N GLN A 58 -5.13 -13.63 6.77
CA GLN A 58 -5.99 -12.44 6.90
C GLN A 58 -5.15 -11.20 6.59
N VAL A 59 -5.60 -10.40 5.63
CA VAL A 59 -4.89 -9.19 5.19
C VAL A 59 -5.42 -7.98 5.95
N LEU A 60 -4.56 -7.30 6.70
CA LEU A 60 -4.84 -6.03 7.37
C LEU A 60 -4.35 -4.90 6.45
N CYS A 61 -5.22 -3.99 6.06
CA CYS A 61 -4.87 -2.93 5.12
C CYS A 61 -5.70 -1.66 5.34
N ALA A 62 -5.29 -0.56 4.71
CA ALA A 62 -6.13 0.62 4.57
C ALA A 62 -7.15 0.42 3.43
N ALA A 63 -8.25 1.18 3.47
CA ALA A 63 -9.33 1.08 2.51
C ALA A 63 -8.90 1.44 1.08
N ARG A 64 -9.69 1.01 0.10
CA ARG A 64 -9.55 1.35 -1.32
C ARG A 64 -8.18 0.94 -1.89
N ASP A 65 -7.61 1.79 -2.75
CA ASP A 65 -6.33 1.59 -3.45
C ASP A 65 -5.08 1.73 -2.55
N MET A 66 -5.26 1.67 -1.23
CA MET A 66 -4.19 1.54 -0.25
C MET A 66 -3.96 0.09 0.23
N GLY A 67 -4.56 -0.90 -0.45
CA GLY A 67 -4.30 -2.33 -0.24
C GLY A 67 -5.56 -3.19 -0.25
N ALA A 68 -6.72 -2.63 0.15
CA ALA A 68 -7.97 -3.40 0.24
C ALA A 68 -8.44 -3.88 -1.13
N ASP A 69 -8.41 -3.01 -2.14
CA ASP A 69 -8.85 -3.34 -3.49
C ASP A 69 -7.92 -4.39 -4.11
N GLU A 70 -6.60 -4.24 -3.95
CA GLU A 70 -5.60 -5.15 -4.49
C GLU A 70 -5.69 -6.54 -3.86
N ALA A 71 -5.82 -6.61 -2.53
CA ALA A 71 -5.95 -7.87 -1.81
C ALA A 71 -7.28 -8.58 -2.11
N GLY A 72 -8.39 -7.82 -2.14
CA GLY A 72 -9.70 -8.33 -2.51
C GLY A 72 -9.74 -8.88 -3.93
N ALA A 73 -9.12 -8.19 -4.89
CA ALA A 73 -9.01 -8.65 -6.28
C ALA A 73 -8.23 -9.97 -6.43
N GLN A 74 -7.32 -10.28 -5.49
CA GLN A 74 -6.62 -11.57 -5.44
C GLN A 74 -7.37 -12.64 -4.62
N GLY A 75 -8.53 -12.32 -4.04
CA GLY A 75 -9.38 -13.26 -3.29
C GLY A 75 -8.97 -13.48 -1.84
N PHE A 76 -8.21 -12.55 -1.24
CA PHE A 76 -7.88 -12.63 0.19
C PHE A 76 -9.01 -12.07 1.05
N GLN A 77 -9.16 -12.61 2.25
CA GLN A 77 -9.98 -11.96 3.28
C GLN A 77 -9.24 -10.72 3.81
N THR A 78 -9.91 -9.57 3.74
CA THR A 78 -9.36 -8.29 4.17
C THR A 78 -10.06 -7.77 5.43
N ILE A 79 -9.30 -7.08 6.28
CA ILE A 79 -9.82 -6.21 7.33
C ILE A 79 -9.28 -4.81 7.07
N THR A 80 -10.19 -3.88 6.83
CA THR A 80 -9.86 -2.46 6.77
C THR A 80 -9.61 -1.93 8.17
N VAL A 81 -8.37 -1.48 8.43
CA VAL A 81 -7.94 -0.95 9.73
C VAL A 81 -7.74 0.58 9.71
N TYR A 82 -7.79 1.19 8.52
CA TYR A 82 -7.65 2.63 8.33
C TYR A 82 -8.44 3.09 7.11
N GLU A 83 -9.12 4.24 7.24
CA GLU A 83 -9.90 4.88 6.18
C GLU A 83 -9.21 6.20 5.78
N PRO A 84 -8.46 6.22 4.66
CA PRO A 84 -7.75 7.43 4.22
C PRO A 84 -8.69 8.45 3.59
N ALA A 85 -8.28 9.72 3.58
CA ALA A 85 -8.90 10.73 2.74
C ALA A 85 -8.64 10.48 1.24
N SER A 86 -9.24 11.27 0.35
CA SER A 86 -8.95 11.24 -1.08
C SER A 86 -8.75 12.68 -1.58
N PRO A 87 -7.58 13.04 -2.14
CA PRO A 87 -6.41 12.19 -2.40
C PRO A 87 -5.68 11.77 -1.11
N THR A 88 -4.90 10.69 -1.20
CA THR A 88 -4.08 10.19 -0.08
C THR A 88 -2.77 10.95 0.06
N THR A 89 -2.22 10.96 1.27
CA THR A 89 -1.00 11.68 1.63
C THR A 89 0.06 10.77 2.28
N SER A 90 1.26 11.30 2.52
CA SER A 90 2.27 10.61 3.34
C SER A 90 1.78 10.37 4.77
N ALA A 91 0.97 11.28 5.32
CA ALA A 91 0.36 11.11 6.63
C ALA A 91 -0.58 9.90 6.66
N ASP A 92 -1.34 9.66 5.59
CA ASP A 92 -2.17 8.45 5.44
C ASP A 92 -1.32 7.18 5.40
N THR A 93 -0.16 7.22 4.73
CA THR A 93 0.79 6.09 4.72
C THR A 93 1.28 5.77 6.14
N ILE A 94 1.67 6.79 6.90
CA ILE A 94 2.14 6.65 8.29
C ILE A 94 1.02 6.11 9.19
N ALA A 95 -0.18 6.68 9.11
CA ALA A 95 -1.32 6.29 9.92
C ALA A 95 -1.78 4.86 9.62
N ALA A 96 -1.85 4.49 8.33
CA ALA A 96 -2.18 3.14 7.90
C ALA A 96 -1.16 2.12 8.43
N ALA A 97 0.14 2.39 8.32
CA ALA A 97 1.18 1.49 8.81
C ALA A 97 1.04 1.21 10.32
N ARG A 98 0.81 2.26 11.11
CA ARG A 98 0.58 2.14 12.56
C ARG A 98 -0.71 1.37 12.88
N ALA A 99 -1.78 1.62 12.15
CA ALA A 99 -3.05 0.90 12.34
C ALA A 99 -2.92 -0.59 12.02
N ILE A 100 -2.16 -0.93 10.97
CA ILE A 100 -1.87 -2.32 10.58
C ILE A 100 -1.08 -3.05 11.68
N GLU A 101 -0.02 -2.42 12.21
CA GLU A 101 0.76 -2.98 13.32
C GLU A 101 -0.11 -3.14 14.58
N ALA A 102 -0.88 -2.10 14.96
CA ALA A 102 -1.76 -2.12 16.12
C ALA A 102 -2.87 -3.20 16.02
N ALA A 103 -3.30 -3.54 14.81
CA ALA A 103 -4.26 -4.62 14.56
C ALA A 103 -3.65 -6.04 14.62
N GLY A 104 -2.33 -6.12 14.85
CA GLY A 104 -1.60 -7.35 15.12
C GLY A 104 -1.06 -8.03 13.86
N ALA A 105 -0.59 -7.25 12.87
CA ALA A 105 0.15 -7.81 11.74
C ALA A 105 1.46 -8.45 12.20
N GLU A 106 1.78 -9.63 11.66
CA GLU A 106 3.02 -10.38 11.95
C GLU A 106 4.11 -10.11 10.89
N LEU A 107 3.73 -9.54 9.75
CA LEU A 107 4.57 -9.18 8.61
C LEU A 107 3.90 -8.01 7.88
N LEU A 108 4.64 -6.98 7.47
CA LEU A 108 4.12 -5.86 6.69
C LEU A 108 4.70 -5.87 5.27
N LEU A 109 3.84 -6.21 4.29
CA LEU A 109 4.15 -6.03 2.88
C LEU A 109 3.82 -4.60 2.47
N PHE A 110 4.71 -3.95 1.71
CA PHE A 110 4.40 -2.65 1.12
C PHE A 110 4.74 -2.56 -0.36
N ALA A 111 3.89 -1.83 -1.11
CA ALA A 111 4.12 -1.46 -2.49
C ALA A 111 4.20 0.06 -2.61
N GLY A 112 5.41 0.56 -2.83
CA GLY A 112 5.69 1.99 -2.89
C GLY A 112 7.05 2.31 -3.49
N GLY A 113 7.50 3.55 -3.33
CA GLY A 113 8.86 3.97 -3.67
C GLY A 113 9.64 4.40 -2.41
N ASP A 114 10.79 5.05 -2.60
CA ASP A 114 11.63 5.53 -1.49
C ASP A 114 10.88 6.45 -0.51
N GLY A 115 9.96 7.28 -1.01
CA GLY A 115 9.09 8.11 -0.16
C GLY A 115 8.23 7.26 0.77
N THR A 116 7.61 6.20 0.25
CA THR A 116 6.82 5.26 1.05
C THR A 116 7.70 4.54 2.08
N ALA A 117 8.91 4.12 1.72
CA ALA A 117 9.84 3.49 2.66
C ALA A 117 10.25 4.46 3.79
N ARG A 118 10.49 5.74 3.48
CA ARG A 118 10.75 6.79 4.48
C ARG A 118 9.56 7.01 5.39
N ASP A 119 8.35 7.02 4.85
CA ASP A 119 7.12 7.15 5.63
C ASP A 119 6.96 5.96 6.59
N LEU A 120 7.28 4.73 6.18
CA LEU A 120 7.28 3.56 7.07
C LEU A 120 8.32 3.69 8.20
N VAL A 121 9.52 4.18 7.90
CA VAL A 121 10.54 4.47 8.93
C VAL A 121 10.05 5.54 9.90
N ALA A 122 9.43 6.62 9.39
CA ALA A 122 8.85 7.69 10.20
C ALA A 122 7.64 7.21 11.03
N ALA A 123 6.91 6.22 10.54
CA ALA A 123 5.82 5.59 11.28
C ALA A 123 6.32 4.90 12.55
N GLY A 124 7.57 4.41 12.54
CA GLY A 124 8.19 3.73 13.68
C GLY A 124 7.65 2.32 13.88
N VAL A 125 7.11 1.71 12.81
CA VAL A 125 6.65 0.32 12.85
C VAL A 125 7.84 -0.63 13.03
N THR A 126 7.61 -1.66 13.83
CA THR A 126 8.60 -2.68 14.21
C THR A 126 8.29 -4.05 13.65
N VAL A 127 7.07 -4.24 13.13
CA VAL A 127 6.69 -5.42 12.37
C VAL A 127 7.67 -5.65 11.20
N PRO A 128 8.13 -6.90 10.97
CA PRO A 128 9.05 -7.23 9.89
C PRO A 128 8.54 -6.89 8.49
#